data_AF-A0A961MHV9-F1
#
_entry.id   AF-A0A961MHV9-F1
#
_cell.length_a   1.000
_cell.length_b   1.000
_cell.length_c   1.000
_cell.angle_alpha   90.00
_cell.angle_beta   90.00
_cell.angle_gamma   90.00
#
_symmetry.space_group_name_H-M   'P 1'
#
loop_
_entity.id
_entity.type
_entity.pdbx_description
1 polymer ?
#
loop_
_entity_poly.entity_id
_entity_poly.type
_entity_poly.pdbx_seq_one_letter_code
_entity_poly.pdbx_strand_id
1 'polypeptide(L)'
;AASIARRLQAPLAELVKIEPKSIGVGQYQHDVDQHRLGRSLQAVVEDAVNAVGVDLNTASAPLLAHVSGLGEALAEAIVAHRDAQGAFASRKDLLKVARLGPRAYEQCAGFLRIRDGAEPLDASAVHPEAYGVARRIVQACGRDIRALMGDTAALRRMRPEEFVDDTFGLPTVRDILAELEKPGRDPRPSFVTATFADGIEEIGDLRPGMLLEGTVTNVAAFGAFVDIGVHQDGLVHVSQLADRFVKDPHEVVKAGDVVKVRVVEVDVPRKRIGLSMRKDGGGREDRAAPKPREDRGARPGKARHTTAPESSGDAGTGALGAALLDAMKRR
;
A
#
# COMPACT_ATOMS: atom_id res chain seq x y z
N ALA A 1 18.22 16.23 5.34
CA ALA A 1 19.06 15.03 5.21
C ALA A 1 18.69 13.94 6.23
N ALA A 2 18.86 14.17 7.55
CA ALA A 2 18.61 13.14 8.57
C ALA A 2 17.21 12.51 8.58
N SER A 3 16.15 13.30 8.37
CA SER A 3 14.77 12.77 8.32
C SER A 3 14.54 11.84 7.11
N ILE A 4 15.16 12.10 5.96
CA ILE A 4 15.00 11.27 4.75
C ILE A 4 15.60 9.87 5.00
N ALA A 5 16.81 9.81 5.57
CA ALA A 5 17.45 8.54 5.90
C ALA A 5 16.63 7.73 6.93
N ARG A 6 16.09 8.38 7.96
CA ARG A 6 15.22 7.70 8.95
C ARG A 6 13.89 7.25 8.38
N ARG A 7 13.30 8.01 7.45
CA ARG A 7 12.09 7.58 6.71
C ARG A 7 12.36 6.34 5.88
N LEU A 8 13.53 6.21 5.26
CA LEU A 8 13.89 4.99 4.52
C LEU A 8 13.99 3.78 5.46
N GLN A 9 14.57 3.95 6.65
CA GLN A 9 14.71 2.86 7.64
C GLN A 9 13.38 2.46 8.28
N ALA A 10 12.56 3.43 8.69
CA ALA A 10 11.31 3.20 9.39
C ALA A 10 10.30 4.31 9.06
N PRO A 11 9.60 4.22 7.90
CA PRO A 11 8.72 5.28 7.42
C PRO A 11 7.69 5.70 8.46
N LEU A 12 6.99 4.72 9.05
CA LEU A 12 5.94 4.95 10.03
C LEU A 12 6.47 5.73 11.25
N ALA A 13 7.60 5.30 11.82
CA ALA A 13 8.16 5.90 13.04
C ALA A 13 8.66 7.34 12.83
N GLU A 14 9.01 7.73 11.61
CA GLU A 14 9.47 9.08 11.30
C GLU A 14 8.33 9.99 10.79
N LEU A 15 7.36 9.46 10.05
CA LEU A 15 6.22 10.23 9.53
C LEU A 15 5.23 10.63 10.62
N VAL A 16 5.04 9.82 11.67
CA VAL A 16 4.18 10.17 12.83
C VAL A 16 4.67 11.38 13.62
N LYS A 17 5.92 11.83 13.42
CA LYS A 17 6.47 13.03 14.06
C LYS A 17 5.99 14.33 13.40
N ILE A 18 5.27 14.21 12.29
CA ILE A 18 4.80 15.32 11.47
C ILE A 18 3.28 15.33 11.57
N GLU A 19 2.70 16.53 11.64
CA GLU A 19 1.25 16.65 11.59
C GLU A 19 0.73 16.01 10.29
N PRO A 20 -0.27 15.09 10.33
CA PRO A 20 -0.65 14.29 9.17
C PRO A 20 -1.01 15.11 7.93
N LYS A 21 -1.72 16.24 8.10
CA LYS A 21 -2.10 17.15 7.00
C LYS A 21 -0.91 17.88 6.35
N SER A 22 0.23 17.91 7.02
CA SER A 22 1.45 18.57 6.57
C SER A 22 2.39 17.63 5.80
N ILE A 23 2.06 16.34 5.68
CA ILE A 23 2.87 15.35 4.94
C ILE A 23 2.85 15.60 3.42
N GLY A 24 1.80 16.22 2.88
CA GLY A 24 1.66 16.44 1.44
C GLY A 24 1.08 15.20 0.75
N VAL A 25 -0.22 14.96 0.92
CA VAL A 25 -0.88 13.73 0.44
C VAL A 25 -1.63 13.91 -0.89
N GLY A 26 -1.67 15.13 -1.45
CA GLY A 26 -2.32 15.40 -2.73
C GLY A 26 -2.10 16.84 -3.24
N GLN A 27 -2.31 17.04 -4.54
CA GLN A 27 -2.01 18.28 -5.26
C GLN A 27 -2.74 19.52 -4.70
N TYR A 28 -4.03 19.37 -4.40
CA TYR A 28 -4.91 20.46 -3.94
C TYR A 28 -5.32 20.28 -2.47
N GLN A 29 -4.46 19.66 -1.64
CA GLN A 29 -4.79 19.39 -0.23
C GLN A 29 -5.07 20.66 0.60
N HIS A 30 -4.61 21.83 0.14
CA HIS A 30 -4.85 23.11 0.80
C HIS A 30 -6.22 23.71 0.46
N ASP A 31 -6.84 23.27 -0.64
CA ASP A 31 -8.13 23.80 -1.13
C ASP A 31 -9.34 23.07 -0.53
N VAL A 32 -9.11 22.03 0.29
CA VAL A 32 -10.17 21.27 0.97
C VAL A 32 -10.39 21.76 2.40
N ASP A 33 -11.49 21.33 3.00
CA ASP A 33 -11.78 21.54 4.42
C ASP A 33 -10.68 20.92 5.30
N GLN A 34 -9.89 21.80 5.93
CA GLN A 34 -8.71 21.40 6.71
C GLN A 34 -9.07 20.64 7.99
N HIS A 35 -10.25 20.88 8.57
CA HIS A 35 -10.69 20.15 9.74
C HIS A 35 -11.05 18.72 9.37
N ARG A 36 -11.80 18.53 8.28
CA ARG A 36 -12.18 17.19 7.80
C ARG A 36 -10.96 16.42 7.31
N LEU A 37 -10.04 17.08 6.61
CA LEU A 37 -8.77 16.49 6.17
C LEU A 37 -7.96 16.00 7.37
N GLY A 38 -7.75 16.87 8.38
CA GLY A 38 -7.00 16.52 9.59
C GLY A 38 -7.58 15.29 10.30
N ARG A 39 -8.91 15.25 10.51
CA ARG A 39 -9.58 14.11 11.15
C ARG A 39 -9.42 12.82 10.34
N SER A 40 -9.57 12.90 9.01
CA SER A 40 -9.43 11.73 8.14
C SER A 40 -8.01 11.18 8.15
N LEU A 41 -7.00 12.04 8.08
CA LEU A 41 -5.61 11.61 8.08
C LEU A 41 -5.16 11.09 9.45
N GLN A 42 -5.67 11.68 10.53
CA GLN A 42 -5.42 11.17 11.88
C GLN A 42 -5.96 9.74 12.04
N ALA A 43 -7.18 9.46 11.57
CA ALA A 43 -7.74 8.11 11.61
C ALA A 43 -6.86 7.09 10.85
N VAL A 44 -6.36 7.47 9.66
CA VAL A 44 -5.43 6.62 8.88
C VAL A 44 -4.12 6.37 9.63
N VAL A 45 -3.60 7.37 10.33
CA VAL A 45 -2.37 7.22 11.15
C VAL A 45 -2.63 6.29 12.33
N GLU A 46 -3.74 6.45 13.04
CA GLU A 46 -4.15 5.56 14.13
C GLU A 46 -4.30 4.12 13.63
N ASP A 47 -5.03 3.88 12.53
CA ASP A 47 -5.20 2.55 11.94
C ASP A 47 -3.84 1.92 11.58
N ALA A 48 -2.94 2.69 10.93
CA ALA A 48 -1.64 2.19 10.53
C ALA A 48 -0.72 1.85 11.72
N VAL A 49 -0.68 2.70 12.75
CA VAL A 49 0.12 2.49 13.95
C VAL A 49 -0.37 1.26 14.73
N ASN A 50 -1.68 1.15 14.94
CA ASN A 50 -2.26 0.05 15.69
C ASN A 50 -2.19 -1.28 14.93
N ALA A 51 -2.34 -1.27 13.59
CA ALA A 51 -2.15 -2.47 12.77
C ALA A 51 -0.71 -2.98 12.83
N VAL A 52 0.29 -2.09 12.77
CA VAL A 52 1.70 -2.48 12.87
C VAL A 52 2.05 -2.90 14.29
N GLY A 53 1.47 -2.25 15.30
CA GLY A 53 1.82 -2.39 16.72
C GLY A 53 3.15 -1.75 17.08
N VAL A 54 3.33 -1.44 18.35
CA VAL A 54 4.42 -0.57 18.83
C VAL A 54 5.21 -1.27 19.93
N ASP A 55 6.54 -1.29 19.81
CA ASP A 55 7.40 -1.81 20.87
C ASP A 55 7.49 -0.80 22.02
N LEU A 56 7.00 -1.19 23.20
CA LEU A 56 6.83 -0.31 24.35
C LEU A 56 8.16 0.26 24.88
N ASN A 57 9.24 -0.51 24.77
CA ASN A 57 10.53 -0.14 25.35
C ASN A 57 11.38 0.71 24.42
N THR A 58 11.10 0.71 23.12
CA THR A 58 11.91 1.46 22.13
C THR A 58 11.15 2.59 21.45
N ALA A 59 9.82 2.61 21.52
CA ALA A 59 9.01 3.63 20.86
C ALA A 59 9.26 5.03 21.43
N SER A 60 9.13 6.01 20.53
CA SER A 60 9.12 7.44 20.88
C SER A 60 7.72 7.90 21.31
N ALA A 61 7.64 8.97 22.09
CA ALA A 61 6.37 9.54 22.52
C ALA A 61 5.42 9.89 21.35
N PRO A 62 5.88 10.49 20.22
CA PRO A 62 4.99 10.74 19.07
C PRO A 62 4.37 9.46 18.49
N LEU A 63 5.11 8.35 18.46
CA LEU A 63 4.56 7.07 17.99
C LEU A 63 3.55 6.48 18.98
N LEU A 64 3.85 6.53 20.28
CA LEU A 64 2.94 6.06 21.33
C LEU A 64 1.65 6.88 21.39
N ALA A 65 1.69 8.17 21.05
CA ALA A 65 0.52 9.05 21.08
C ALA A 65 -0.59 8.62 20.10
N HIS A 66 -0.26 7.82 19.08
CA HIS A 66 -1.21 7.31 18.09
C HIS A 66 -1.71 5.87 18.39
N VAL A 67 -1.26 5.28 19.51
CA VAL A 67 -1.78 3.98 19.95
C VAL A 67 -3.17 4.16 20.56
N SER A 68 -4.08 3.23 20.27
CA SER A 68 -5.45 3.27 20.79
C SER A 68 -5.48 3.42 22.31
N GLY A 69 -6.34 4.32 22.81
CA GLY A 69 -6.46 4.62 24.24
C GLY A 69 -5.32 5.46 24.82
N LEU A 70 -4.29 5.77 24.03
CA LEU A 70 -3.25 6.72 24.40
C LEU A 70 -3.48 8.08 23.74
N GLY A 71 -2.76 9.07 24.24
CA GLY A 71 -2.64 10.41 23.66
C GLY A 71 -1.32 11.01 24.12
N GLU A 72 -1.01 12.23 23.71
CA GLU A 72 0.29 12.87 23.95
C GLU A 72 0.73 12.80 25.43
N ALA A 73 -0.16 13.17 26.36
CA ALA A 73 0.16 13.21 27.78
C ALA A 73 0.44 11.82 28.40
N LEU A 74 -0.21 10.76 27.91
CA LEU A 74 0.06 9.38 28.37
C LEU A 74 1.32 8.82 27.71
N ALA A 75 1.56 9.13 26.44
CA ALA A 75 2.77 8.75 25.74
C ALA A 75 4.03 9.32 26.40
N GLU A 76 4.00 10.60 26.79
CA GLU A 76 5.07 11.24 27.56
C GLU A 76 5.24 10.58 28.94
N ALA A 77 4.15 10.27 29.64
CA ALA A 77 4.20 9.61 30.94
C ALA A 77 4.82 8.20 30.87
N ILE A 78 4.52 7.45 29.81
CA ILE A 78 5.11 6.12 29.56
C ILE A 78 6.62 6.23 29.34
N VAL A 79 7.05 7.17 28.48
CA VAL A 79 8.48 7.41 28.23
C VAL A 79 9.19 7.85 29.50
N ALA A 80 8.63 8.80 30.25
CA ALA A 80 9.20 9.26 31.51
C ALA A 80 9.30 8.13 32.55
N HIS A 81 8.30 7.24 32.61
CA HIS A 81 8.35 6.07 33.49
C HIS A 81 9.47 5.12 33.07
N ARG A 82 9.58 4.80 31.78
CA ARG A 82 10.65 3.96 31.23
C ARG A 82 12.04 4.53 31.52
N ASP A 83 12.21 5.83 31.34
CA ASP A 83 13.50 6.48 31.54
C ASP A 83 13.90 6.53 33.03
N ALA A 84 12.92 6.58 33.94
CA ALA A 84 13.15 6.60 35.39
C ALA A 84 13.27 5.21 36.04
N GLN A 85 12.48 4.23 35.59
CA GLN A 85 12.36 2.90 36.21
C GLN A 85 13.01 1.79 35.38
N GLY A 86 13.46 2.09 34.17
CA GLY A 86 13.99 1.13 33.22
C GLY A 86 12.91 0.53 32.31
N ALA A 87 13.31 -0.47 31.52
CA ALA A 87 12.43 -1.14 30.57
C ALA A 87 11.28 -1.88 31.28
N PHE A 88 10.10 -1.86 30.67
CA PHE A 88 8.94 -2.65 31.10
C PHE A 88 9.22 -4.14 30.87
N ALA A 89 9.02 -4.95 31.91
CA ALA A 89 9.19 -6.40 31.83
C ALA A 89 7.90 -7.12 31.38
N SER A 90 6.74 -6.49 31.63
CA SER A 90 5.43 -6.99 31.21
C SER A 90 4.47 -5.85 30.90
N ARG A 91 3.43 -6.13 30.11
CA ARG A 91 2.36 -5.15 29.85
C ARG A 91 1.69 -4.70 31.14
N LYS A 92 1.55 -5.58 32.13
CA LYS A 92 0.95 -5.24 33.43
C LYS A 92 1.67 -4.09 34.15
N ASP A 93 2.95 -3.88 33.86
CA ASP A 93 3.72 -2.78 34.42
C ASP A 93 3.23 -1.40 33.95
N LEU A 94 2.47 -1.32 32.84
CA LEU A 94 1.80 -0.10 32.40
C LEU A 94 0.84 0.47 33.45
N LEU A 95 0.25 -0.37 34.30
CA LEU A 95 -0.62 0.08 35.39
C LEU A 95 0.13 0.84 36.50
N LYS A 96 1.47 0.81 36.49
CA LYS A 96 2.32 1.61 37.37
C LYS A 96 2.60 3.00 36.81
N VAL A 97 2.25 3.27 35.55
CA VAL A 97 2.45 4.57 34.91
C VAL A 97 1.40 5.55 35.44
N ALA A 98 1.86 6.73 35.84
CA ALA A 98 0.98 7.77 36.35
C ALA A 98 -0.10 8.15 35.33
N ARG A 99 -1.36 8.23 35.80
CA ARG A 99 -2.56 8.56 35.01
C ARG A 99 -3.03 7.48 34.03
N LEU A 100 -2.32 6.37 33.89
CA LEU A 100 -2.76 5.24 33.07
C LEU A 100 -3.72 4.36 33.88
N GLY A 101 -5.01 4.56 33.66
CA GLY A 101 -6.07 3.79 34.34
C GLY A 101 -6.41 2.46 33.64
N PRO A 102 -7.24 1.61 34.28
CA PRO A 102 -7.62 0.29 33.75
C PRO A 102 -8.24 0.34 32.35
N ARG A 103 -9.07 1.35 32.08
CA ARG A 103 -9.70 1.53 30.75
C ARG A 103 -8.68 1.88 29.67
N ALA A 104 -7.71 2.76 29.99
CA ALA A 104 -6.66 3.10 29.04
C ALA A 104 -5.76 1.88 28.77
N TYR A 105 -5.46 1.10 29.82
CA TYR A 105 -4.74 -0.16 29.71
C TYR A 105 -5.44 -1.16 28.78
N GLU A 106 -6.73 -1.40 28.98
CA GLU A 106 -7.55 -2.27 28.14
C GLU A 106 -7.56 -1.82 26.67
N GLN A 107 -7.59 -0.51 26.40
CA GLN A 107 -7.60 -0.01 25.03
C GLN A 107 -6.24 -0.11 24.35
N CYS A 108 -5.13 0.01 25.08
CA CYS A 108 -3.79 0.10 24.49
C CYS A 108 -3.00 -1.22 24.51
N ALA A 109 -3.28 -2.12 25.48
CA ALA A 109 -2.38 -3.23 25.79
C ALA A 109 -2.17 -4.19 24.62
N GLY A 110 -3.18 -4.41 23.76
CA GLY A 110 -3.08 -5.30 22.60
C GLY A 110 -2.15 -4.79 21.49
N PHE A 111 -1.94 -3.47 21.45
CA PHE A 111 -1.14 -2.80 20.42
C PHE A 111 0.31 -2.55 20.85
N LEU A 112 0.59 -2.63 22.16
CA LEU A 112 1.92 -2.44 22.75
C LEU A 112 2.62 -3.79 22.91
N ARG A 113 3.85 -3.93 22.43
CA ARG A 113 4.60 -5.20 22.48
C ARG A 113 5.87 -5.10 23.32
N ILE A 114 6.25 -6.23 23.92
CA ILE A 114 7.50 -6.41 24.66
C ILE A 114 8.13 -7.71 24.17
N ARG A 115 9.20 -7.61 23.36
CA ARG A 115 9.81 -8.77 22.69
C ARG A 115 10.52 -9.73 23.66
N ASP A 116 11.27 -9.18 24.60
CA ASP A 116 12.10 -9.93 25.55
C ASP A 116 11.55 -9.81 26.99
N GLY A 117 10.22 -9.82 27.10
CA GLY A 117 9.51 -9.67 28.38
C GLY A 117 9.48 -10.94 29.23
N ALA A 118 9.05 -10.79 30.48
CA ALA A 118 8.81 -11.90 31.39
C ALA A 118 7.63 -12.78 30.92
N GLU A 119 6.61 -12.16 30.33
CA GLU A 119 5.44 -12.83 29.75
C GLU A 119 5.60 -12.98 28.23
N PRO A 120 5.74 -14.21 27.70
CA PRO A 120 5.95 -14.43 26.27
C PRO A 120 4.83 -13.90 25.37
N LEU A 121 3.58 -13.90 25.85
CA LEU A 121 2.45 -13.38 25.08
C LEU A 121 2.52 -11.86 24.83
N ASP A 122 3.29 -11.12 25.63
CA ASP A 122 3.45 -9.67 25.46
C ASP A 122 4.19 -9.32 24.16
N ALA A 123 4.87 -10.29 23.52
CA ALA A 123 5.48 -10.12 22.20
C ALA A 123 4.48 -10.25 21.03
N SER A 124 3.24 -10.71 21.28
CA SER A 124 2.19 -10.95 20.28
C SER A 124 1.11 -9.86 20.29
N ALA A 125 0.14 -9.92 19.38
CA ALA A 125 -1.06 -9.08 19.45
C ALA A 125 -2.18 -9.67 20.34
N VAL A 126 -1.95 -10.81 21.00
CA VAL A 126 -2.93 -11.38 21.93
C VAL A 126 -3.17 -10.40 23.08
N HIS A 127 -4.43 -10.03 23.30
CA HIS A 127 -4.81 -9.10 24.35
C HIS A 127 -4.72 -9.75 25.74
N PRO A 128 -4.29 -9.05 26.81
CA PRO A 128 -4.18 -9.61 28.16
C PRO A 128 -5.45 -10.24 28.72
N GLU A 129 -6.64 -9.77 28.32
CA GLU A 129 -7.92 -10.38 28.71
C GLU A 129 -8.06 -11.83 28.23
N ALA A 130 -7.42 -12.16 27.10
CA ALA A 130 -7.51 -13.46 26.45
C ALA A 130 -6.32 -14.38 26.80
N TYR A 131 -5.45 -13.99 27.74
CA TYR A 131 -4.30 -14.82 28.16
C TYR A 131 -4.74 -16.17 28.72
N GLY A 132 -5.91 -16.23 29.38
CA GLY A 132 -6.49 -17.49 29.84
C GLY A 132 -6.74 -18.46 28.67
N VAL A 133 -7.34 -17.98 27.58
CA VAL A 133 -7.62 -18.78 26.37
C VAL A 133 -6.32 -19.25 25.72
N ALA A 134 -5.36 -18.34 25.53
CA ALA A 134 -4.05 -18.68 24.95
C ALA A 134 -3.33 -19.77 25.78
N ARG A 135 -3.38 -19.69 27.11
CA ARG A 135 -2.80 -20.72 27.99
C ARG A 135 -3.53 -22.06 27.90
N ARG A 136 -4.87 -22.08 27.76
CA ARG A 136 -5.64 -23.31 27.52
C ARG A 136 -5.22 -23.99 26.22
N ILE A 137 -5.04 -23.22 25.14
CA ILE A 137 -4.53 -23.73 23.85
C ILE A 137 -3.14 -24.36 24.02
N VAL A 138 -2.22 -23.65 24.70
CA VAL A 138 -0.86 -24.14 24.94
C VAL A 138 -0.85 -25.43 25.75
N GLN A 139 -1.68 -25.51 26.80
CA GLN A 139 -1.83 -26.70 27.63
C GLN A 139 -2.35 -27.90 26.84
N ALA A 140 -3.32 -27.70 25.94
CA ALA A 140 -3.86 -28.76 25.10
C ALA A 140 -2.81 -29.31 24.11
N CYS A 141 -1.83 -28.51 23.71
CA CYS A 141 -0.66 -28.97 22.95
C CYS A 141 0.35 -29.76 23.78
N GLY A 142 0.26 -29.72 25.12
CA GLY A 142 1.19 -30.39 26.04
C GLY A 142 2.61 -29.81 26.02
N ARG A 143 2.76 -28.52 25.68
CA ARG A 143 4.07 -27.86 25.53
C ARG A 143 4.17 -26.59 26.36
N ASP A 144 5.39 -26.12 26.57
CA ASP A 144 5.64 -24.77 27.09
C ASP A 144 5.26 -23.71 26.04
N ILE A 145 4.83 -22.55 26.50
CA ILE A 145 4.40 -21.44 25.64
C ILE A 145 5.51 -20.95 24.71
N ARG A 146 6.76 -20.85 25.20
CA ARG A 146 7.90 -20.41 24.38
C ARG A 146 8.28 -21.45 23.35
N ALA A 147 8.05 -22.73 23.64
CA ALA A 147 8.30 -23.83 22.71
C ALA A 147 7.19 -23.97 21.64
N LEU A 148 5.97 -23.50 21.93
CA LEU A 148 4.85 -23.55 21.01
C LEU A 148 4.79 -22.34 20.07
N MET A 149 5.17 -21.16 20.55
CA MET A 149 5.20 -19.94 19.73
C MET A 149 6.11 -20.14 18.51
N GLY A 150 5.55 -20.02 17.31
CA GLY A 150 6.26 -20.31 16.06
C GLY A 150 6.17 -21.76 15.55
N ASP A 151 5.70 -22.72 16.36
CA ASP A 151 5.47 -24.10 15.91
C ASP A 151 4.13 -24.21 15.17
N THR A 152 4.21 -23.89 13.88
CA THR A 152 3.09 -23.93 12.95
C THR A 152 2.44 -25.32 12.85
N ALA A 153 3.22 -26.40 12.99
CA ALA A 153 2.71 -27.76 12.78
C ALA A 153 1.81 -28.22 13.94
N ALA A 154 2.18 -27.86 15.17
CA ALA A 154 1.38 -28.16 16.35
C ALA A 154 0.08 -27.33 16.36
N LEU A 155 0.18 -26.02 16.11
CA LEU A 155 -0.95 -25.09 16.19
C LEU A 155 -2.03 -25.36 15.13
N ARG A 156 -1.65 -25.74 13.91
CA ARG A 156 -2.61 -26.04 12.82
C ARG A 156 -3.43 -27.32 13.05
N ARG A 157 -3.03 -28.18 13.98
CA ARG A 157 -3.80 -29.38 14.33
C ARG A 157 -4.93 -29.09 15.32
N MET A 158 -4.89 -27.93 15.97
CA MET A 158 -5.88 -27.53 16.95
C MET A 158 -7.20 -27.16 16.27
N ARG A 159 -8.32 -27.54 16.89
CA ARG A 159 -9.64 -27.09 16.46
C ARG A 159 -10.02 -25.84 17.25
N PRO A 160 -10.16 -24.67 16.61
CA PRO A 160 -10.49 -23.43 17.31
C PRO A 160 -11.80 -23.51 18.11
N GLU A 161 -12.76 -24.32 17.63
CA GLU A 161 -14.07 -24.50 18.26
C GLU A 161 -13.98 -25.07 19.69
N GLU A 162 -12.90 -25.78 20.03
CA GLU A 162 -12.69 -26.37 21.36
C GLU A 162 -12.32 -25.34 22.44
N PHE A 163 -11.90 -24.13 22.04
CA PHE A 163 -11.41 -23.11 22.98
C PHE A 163 -12.37 -21.93 23.16
N VAL A 164 -13.47 -21.91 22.41
CA VAL A 164 -14.54 -20.92 22.54
C VAL A 164 -15.17 -20.99 23.93
N ASP A 165 -15.48 -19.84 24.51
CA ASP A 165 -16.23 -19.72 25.76
C ASP A 165 -17.29 -18.61 25.65
N ASP A 166 -18.03 -18.35 26.73
CA ASP A 166 -19.10 -17.34 26.76
C ASP A 166 -18.59 -15.91 26.52
N THR A 167 -17.30 -15.67 26.73
CA THR A 167 -16.66 -14.35 26.58
C THR A 167 -15.97 -14.22 25.23
N PHE A 168 -15.28 -15.26 24.79
CA PHE A 168 -14.43 -15.26 23.59
C PHE A 168 -14.97 -16.21 22.53
N GLY A 169 -15.51 -15.62 21.46
CA GLY A 169 -16.02 -16.33 20.31
C GLY A 169 -14.94 -16.90 19.38
N LEU A 170 -15.40 -17.62 18.37
CA LEU A 170 -14.56 -18.27 17.36
C LEU A 170 -13.58 -17.33 16.63
N PRO A 171 -13.94 -16.08 16.24
CA PRO A 171 -13.00 -15.16 15.60
C PRO A 171 -11.79 -14.89 16.48
N THR A 172 -12.01 -14.57 17.75
CA THR A 172 -10.94 -14.27 18.71
C THR A 172 -10.01 -15.46 18.91
N VAL A 173 -10.55 -16.67 19.03
CA VAL A 173 -9.71 -17.87 19.16
C VAL A 173 -8.85 -18.10 17.91
N ARG A 174 -9.40 -17.88 16.72
CA ARG A 174 -8.65 -18.00 15.46
C ARG A 174 -7.53 -16.97 15.38
N ASP A 175 -7.78 -15.74 15.82
CA ASP A 175 -6.76 -14.69 15.87
C ASP A 175 -5.66 -15.04 16.87
N ILE A 176 -6.01 -15.58 18.05
CA ILE A 176 -5.02 -16.06 19.03
C ILE A 176 -4.14 -17.16 18.43
N LEU A 177 -4.73 -18.13 17.73
CA LEU A 177 -3.96 -19.20 17.07
C LEU A 177 -3.01 -18.65 15.99
N ALA A 178 -3.47 -17.68 15.19
CA ALA A 178 -2.66 -17.02 14.18
C ALA A 178 -1.50 -16.23 14.81
N GLU A 179 -1.74 -15.54 15.92
CA GLU A 179 -0.70 -14.84 16.69
C GLU A 179 0.27 -15.79 17.37
N LEU A 180 -0.17 -16.96 17.87
CA LEU A 180 0.75 -17.97 18.38
C LEU A 180 1.60 -18.58 17.25
N GLU A 181 1.07 -18.69 16.02
CA GLU A 181 1.83 -19.17 14.86
C GLU A 181 2.91 -18.16 14.46
N LYS A 182 2.59 -16.86 14.46
CA LYS A 182 3.51 -15.78 14.08
C LYS A 182 3.33 -14.56 14.99
N PRO A 183 3.96 -14.57 16.18
CA PRO A 183 3.76 -13.52 17.19
C PRO A 183 4.16 -12.15 16.68
N GLY A 184 3.23 -11.18 16.76
CA GLY A 184 3.52 -9.79 16.43
C GLY A 184 3.91 -9.60 14.97
N ARG A 185 3.31 -10.40 14.07
CA ARG A 185 3.57 -10.37 12.63
C ARG A 185 3.41 -8.95 12.11
N ASP A 186 4.47 -8.44 11.49
CA ASP A 186 4.43 -7.15 10.81
C ASP A 186 3.52 -7.22 9.57
N PRO A 187 2.47 -6.39 9.46
CA PRO A 187 1.59 -6.38 8.28
C PRO A 187 2.24 -5.69 7.07
N ARG A 188 3.37 -4.99 7.25
CA ARG A 188 4.05 -4.28 6.17
C ARG A 188 4.67 -5.27 5.19
N PRO A 189 4.71 -4.94 3.88
CA PRO A 189 5.44 -5.75 2.92
C PRO A 189 6.92 -5.81 3.30
N SER A 190 7.56 -6.92 2.98
CA SER A 190 9.02 -7.03 3.09
C SER A 190 9.68 -5.95 2.23
N PHE A 191 10.70 -5.30 2.78
CA PHE A 191 11.51 -4.36 2.01
C PHE A 191 12.31 -5.12 0.95
N VAL A 192 12.05 -4.83 -0.32
CA VAL A 192 12.79 -5.39 -1.46
C VAL A 192 13.51 -4.24 -2.15
N THR A 193 14.83 -4.34 -2.26
CA THR A 193 15.62 -3.45 -3.10
C THR A 193 15.81 -4.09 -4.45
N ALA A 194 15.69 -3.32 -5.53
CA ALA A 194 16.22 -3.75 -6.81
C ALA A 194 17.73 -3.94 -6.66
N THR A 195 18.23 -5.11 -7.05
CA THR A 195 19.68 -5.34 -7.10
C THR A 195 20.16 -4.77 -8.43
N PHE A 196 20.76 -3.59 -8.42
CA PHE A 196 21.38 -3.06 -9.63
C PHE A 196 22.58 -3.95 -10.01
N ALA A 197 22.77 -4.19 -11.30
CA ALA A 197 23.90 -4.97 -11.76
C ALA A 197 25.20 -4.18 -11.52
N ASP A 198 26.19 -4.81 -10.88
CA ASP A 198 27.48 -4.19 -10.58
C ASP A 198 28.14 -3.63 -11.86
N GLY A 199 28.51 -2.34 -11.84
CA GLY A 199 29.22 -1.66 -12.93
C GLY A 199 28.35 -1.04 -14.03
N ILE A 200 27.04 -0.89 -13.82
CA ILE A 200 26.14 -0.14 -14.72
C ILE A 200 25.62 1.09 -13.96
N GLU A 201 26.33 2.21 -14.11
CA GLU A 201 25.99 3.47 -13.42
C GLU A 201 25.55 4.56 -14.40
N GLU A 202 25.98 4.48 -15.66
CA GLU A 202 25.63 5.46 -16.69
C GLU A 202 24.83 4.84 -17.85
N ILE A 203 24.08 5.68 -18.56
CA ILE A 203 23.33 5.28 -19.77
C ILE A 203 24.28 4.64 -20.81
N GLY A 204 25.55 5.06 -20.84
CA GLY A 204 26.56 4.53 -21.75
C GLY A 204 26.94 3.06 -21.52
N ASP A 205 26.70 2.54 -20.31
CA ASP A 205 27.00 1.14 -19.95
C ASP A 205 25.90 0.18 -20.44
N LEU A 206 24.73 0.72 -20.78
CA LEU A 206 23.58 -0.06 -21.20
C LEU A 206 23.75 -0.59 -22.63
N ARG A 207 23.50 -1.89 -22.79
CA ARG A 207 23.43 -2.55 -24.09
C ARG A 207 22.04 -3.14 -24.30
N PRO A 208 21.45 -2.97 -25.50
CA PRO A 208 20.24 -3.70 -25.87
C PRO A 208 20.39 -5.20 -25.62
N GLY A 209 19.38 -5.81 -25.01
CA GLY A 209 19.33 -7.22 -24.63
C GLY A 209 19.64 -7.52 -23.16
N MET A 210 20.26 -6.59 -22.41
CA MET A 210 20.56 -6.76 -20.98
C MET A 210 19.29 -6.95 -20.17
N LEU A 211 19.34 -7.87 -19.19
CA LEU A 211 18.29 -8.08 -18.19
C LEU A 211 18.76 -7.43 -16.89
N LEU A 212 17.99 -6.47 -16.41
CA LEU A 212 18.28 -5.69 -15.20
C LEU A 212 17.08 -5.75 -14.26
N GLU A 213 17.34 -5.66 -12.97
CA GLU A 213 16.29 -5.36 -11.99
C GLU A 213 16.18 -3.84 -11.84
N GLY A 214 14.95 -3.35 -11.78
CA GLY A 214 14.67 -1.94 -11.59
C GLY A 214 13.43 -1.72 -10.75
N THR A 215 13.24 -0.51 -10.25
CA THR A 215 12.09 -0.13 -9.43
C THR A 215 11.17 0.77 -10.23
N VAL A 216 9.87 0.48 -10.26
CA VAL A 216 8.88 1.32 -10.93
C VAL A 216 8.79 2.66 -10.19
N THR A 217 9.15 3.75 -10.84
CA THR A 217 9.09 5.10 -10.25
C THR A 217 7.70 5.70 -10.38
N ASN A 218 7.06 5.49 -11.53
CA ASN A 218 5.76 6.04 -11.84
C ASN A 218 5.01 5.19 -12.86
N VAL A 219 3.68 5.19 -12.78
CA VAL A 219 2.79 4.49 -13.72
C VAL A 219 1.93 5.52 -14.44
N ALA A 220 1.96 5.51 -15.76
CA ALA A 220 1.18 6.39 -16.63
C ALA A 220 0.20 5.58 -17.47
N ALA A 221 -0.78 6.23 -18.11
CA ALA A 221 -1.78 5.53 -18.92
C ALA A 221 -1.18 4.76 -20.12
N PHE A 222 0.00 5.16 -20.60
CA PHE A 222 0.68 4.56 -21.76
C PHE A 222 1.82 3.61 -21.39
N GLY A 223 2.12 3.42 -20.10
CA GLY A 223 3.25 2.59 -19.69
C GLY A 223 3.71 2.86 -18.26
N ALA A 224 4.87 2.32 -17.90
CA ALA A 224 5.50 2.51 -16.59
C ALA A 224 6.94 2.99 -16.75
N PHE A 225 7.34 3.89 -15.86
CA PHE A 225 8.72 4.35 -15.74
C PHE A 225 9.45 3.51 -14.70
N VAL A 226 10.62 3.00 -15.06
CA VAL A 226 11.42 2.09 -14.25
C VAL A 226 12.82 2.66 -14.11
N ASP A 227 13.26 2.85 -12.87
CA ASP A 227 14.64 3.18 -12.53
C ASP A 227 15.47 1.90 -12.46
N ILE A 228 16.49 1.83 -13.32
CA ILE A 228 17.45 0.71 -13.42
C ILE A 228 18.85 1.11 -12.90
N GLY A 229 18.97 2.25 -12.22
CA GLY A 229 20.20 2.67 -11.54
C GLY A 229 21.11 3.59 -12.35
N VAL A 230 20.68 4.06 -13.52
CA VAL A 230 21.49 4.91 -14.43
C VAL A 230 21.14 6.41 -14.39
N HIS A 231 20.50 6.85 -13.30
CA HIS A 231 19.99 8.23 -13.10
C HIS A 231 18.96 8.73 -14.13
N GLN A 232 18.47 7.83 -14.99
CA GLN A 232 17.48 8.12 -16.01
C GLN A 232 16.47 6.98 -16.10
N ASP A 233 15.20 7.32 -15.92
CA ASP A 233 14.11 6.34 -16.01
C ASP A 233 13.98 5.79 -17.42
N GLY A 234 13.85 4.46 -17.51
CA GLY A 234 13.45 3.78 -18.73
C GLY A 234 11.94 3.64 -18.82
N LEU A 235 11.41 3.70 -20.04
CA LEU A 235 9.98 3.56 -20.29
C LEU A 235 9.67 2.13 -20.74
N VAL A 236 8.79 1.47 -19.99
CA VAL A 236 8.10 0.25 -20.42
C VAL A 236 6.75 0.65 -21.00
N HIS A 237 6.57 0.52 -22.31
CA HIS A 237 5.28 0.80 -22.96
C HIS A 237 4.21 -0.21 -22.51
N VAL A 238 2.92 0.18 -22.54
CA VAL A 238 1.81 -0.69 -22.10
C VAL A 238 1.79 -2.07 -22.78
N SER A 239 2.17 -2.14 -24.05
CA SER A 239 2.28 -3.39 -24.81
C SER A 239 3.49 -4.27 -24.44
N GLN A 240 4.41 -3.73 -23.63
CA GLN A 240 5.64 -4.39 -23.19
C GLN A 240 5.61 -4.71 -21.68
N LEU A 241 4.51 -4.42 -20.97
CA LEU A 241 4.35 -4.69 -19.53
C LEU A 241 4.11 -6.17 -19.22
N ALA A 242 3.45 -6.91 -20.11
CA ALA A 242 3.13 -8.32 -19.91
C ALA A 242 3.01 -9.07 -21.25
N ASP A 243 3.05 -10.40 -21.20
CA ASP A 243 2.85 -11.27 -22.37
C ASP A 243 1.36 -11.38 -22.79
N ARG A 244 0.47 -10.61 -22.16
CA ARG A 244 -0.97 -10.53 -22.44
C ARG A 244 -1.37 -9.08 -22.71
N PHE A 245 -2.54 -8.88 -23.33
CA PHE A 245 -3.08 -7.54 -23.53
C PHE A 245 -3.40 -6.88 -22.18
N VAL A 246 -2.85 -5.68 -21.96
CA VAL A 246 -3.05 -4.87 -20.75
C VAL A 246 -3.87 -3.64 -21.13
N LYS A 247 -5.04 -3.48 -20.50
CA LYS A 247 -5.91 -2.32 -20.73
C LYS A 247 -5.49 -1.13 -19.87
N ASP A 248 -5.11 -1.39 -18.61
CA ASP A 248 -4.62 -0.37 -17.68
C ASP A 248 -3.31 -0.85 -17.04
N PRO A 249 -2.20 -0.11 -17.21
CA PRO A 249 -0.92 -0.40 -16.54
C PRO A 249 -1.00 -0.60 -15.02
N HIS A 250 -1.94 0.07 -14.34
CA HIS A 250 -2.11 -0.03 -12.88
C HIS A 250 -2.58 -1.40 -12.40
N GLU A 251 -3.12 -2.24 -13.30
CA GLU A 251 -3.48 -3.62 -12.99
C GLU A 251 -2.25 -4.54 -12.89
N VAL A 252 -1.13 -4.13 -13.50
CA VAL A 252 0.07 -4.98 -13.66
C VAL A 252 1.20 -4.52 -12.74
N VAL A 253 1.39 -3.20 -12.61
CA VAL A 253 2.50 -2.63 -11.83
C VAL A 253 2.03 -1.45 -10.99
N LYS A 254 2.71 -1.24 -9.86
CA LYS A 254 2.54 -0.10 -8.97
C LYS A 254 3.88 0.62 -8.78
N ALA A 255 3.82 1.91 -8.48
CA ALA A 255 5.01 2.65 -8.08
C ALA A 255 5.63 2.00 -6.83
N GLY A 256 6.93 1.72 -6.88
CA GLY A 256 7.69 0.99 -5.87
C GLY A 256 7.88 -0.50 -6.15
N ASP A 257 7.23 -1.07 -7.17
CA ASP A 257 7.43 -2.49 -7.51
C ASP A 257 8.83 -2.72 -8.08
N VAL A 258 9.51 -3.77 -7.60
CA VAL A 258 10.78 -4.25 -8.16
C VAL A 258 10.48 -5.22 -9.30
N VAL A 259 10.88 -4.85 -10.52
CA VAL A 259 10.59 -5.58 -11.75
C VAL A 259 11.86 -5.97 -12.50
N LYS A 260 11.80 -7.10 -13.20
CA LYS A 260 12.85 -7.51 -14.14
C LYS A 260 12.51 -6.96 -15.52
N VAL A 261 13.41 -6.16 -16.06
CA VAL A 261 13.25 -5.49 -17.35
C VAL A 261 14.40 -5.85 -18.28
N ARG A 262 14.10 -5.95 -19.56
CA ARG A 262 15.07 -6.09 -20.63
C ARG A 262 15.24 -4.75 -21.34
N VAL A 263 16.47 -4.34 -21.56
CA VAL A 263 16.79 -3.17 -22.39
C VAL A 263 16.49 -3.51 -23.86
N VAL A 264 15.58 -2.77 -24.49
CA VAL A 264 15.22 -2.93 -25.90
C VAL A 264 16.00 -1.95 -26.76
N GLU A 265 16.07 -0.70 -26.33
CA GLU A 265 16.69 0.39 -27.08
C GLU A 265 17.34 1.39 -26.12
N VAL A 266 18.50 1.93 -26.52
CA VAL A 266 19.22 2.96 -25.78
C VAL A 266 19.57 4.09 -26.76
N ASP A 267 18.98 5.27 -26.54
CA ASP A 267 19.30 6.50 -27.28
C ASP A 267 20.07 7.43 -26.34
N VAL A 268 21.40 7.36 -26.39
CA VAL A 268 22.31 8.19 -25.57
C VAL A 268 22.15 9.69 -25.87
N PRO A 269 22.09 10.14 -27.15
CA PRO A 269 21.88 11.55 -27.46
C PRO A 269 20.61 12.15 -26.86
N ARG A 270 19.51 11.39 -26.83
CA ARG A 270 18.22 11.85 -26.28
C ARG A 270 17.97 11.44 -24.83
N LYS A 271 18.91 10.72 -24.20
CA LYS A 271 18.78 10.14 -22.85
C LYS A 271 17.49 9.30 -22.69
N ARG A 272 17.16 8.49 -23.69
CA ARG A 272 15.96 7.63 -23.66
C ARG A 272 16.35 6.16 -23.60
N ILE A 273 15.67 5.43 -22.72
CA ILE A 273 15.87 3.99 -22.54
C ILE A 273 14.52 3.31 -22.74
N GLY A 274 14.44 2.44 -23.74
CA GLY A 274 13.28 1.59 -23.99
C GLY A 274 13.44 0.27 -23.24
N LEU A 275 12.47 -0.05 -22.40
CA LEU A 275 12.47 -1.25 -21.57
C LEU A 275 11.29 -2.17 -21.93
N SER A 276 11.44 -3.47 -21.70
CA SER A 276 10.36 -4.46 -21.84
C SER A 276 10.36 -5.43 -20.66
N MET A 277 9.17 -5.77 -20.17
CA MET A 277 8.96 -6.79 -19.13
C MET A 277 8.51 -8.15 -19.73
N ARG A 278 8.42 -8.26 -21.06
CA ARG A 278 8.04 -9.50 -21.75
C ARG A 278 9.18 -10.51 -21.71
N LYS A 279 8.83 -11.80 -21.63
CA LYS A 279 9.82 -12.90 -21.63
C LYS A 279 10.53 -13.03 -22.98
N ASP A 280 9.79 -12.82 -24.06
CA ASP A 280 10.29 -12.90 -25.43
C ASP A 280 10.66 -11.49 -25.89
N GLY A 281 11.94 -11.14 -25.80
CA GLY A 281 12.44 -9.82 -26.20
C GLY A 281 11.91 -9.45 -27.58
N GLY A 282 11.11 -8.39 -27.66
CA GLY A 282 10.29 -8.00 -28.81
C GLY A 282 11.08 -7.69 -30.09
N GLY A 283 11.64 -8.72 -30.70
CA GLY A 283 12.23 -8.68 -32.02
C GLY A 283 11.17 -8.90 -33.09
N ARG A 284 10.82 -7.82 -33.80
CA ARG A 284 10.18 -7.78 -35.13
C ARG A 284 8.80 -8.43 -35.27
N GLU A 285 7.75 -7.60 -35.21
CA GLU A 285 6.52 -7.82 -35.98
C GLU A 285 5.69 -6.53 -36.11
N ASP A 286 6.27 -5.47 -36.70
CA ASP A 286 5.52 -4.27 -37.11
C ASP A 286 6.09 -3.72 -38.43
N ARG A 287 6.04 -4.53 -39.49
CA ARG A 287 6.14 -4.07 -40.89
C ARG A 287 5.27 -4.93 -41.80
N ALA A 288 3.95 -4.86 -41.63
CA ALA A 288 3.03 -5.22 -42.70
C ALA A 288 2.77 -3.98 -43.55
N ALA A 289 3.41 -3.91 -44.73
CA ALA A 289 3.13 -2.91 -45.75
C ALA A 289 1.67 -3.03 -46.24
N PRO A 290 0.98 -1.92 -46.56
CA PRO A 290 -0.38 -1.99 -47.08
C PRO A 290 -0.35 -2.49 -48.53
N LYS A 291 -1.09 -3.58 -48.81
CA LYS A 291 -1.29 -4.09 -50.18
C LYS A 291 -2.14 -3.10 -51.00
N PRO A 292 -1.87 -2.91 -52.31
CA PRO A 292 -2.67 -2.03 -53.16
C PRO A 292 -4.05 -2.66 -53.42
N ARG A 293 -5.11 -1.85 -53.34
CA ARG A 293 -6.47 -2.26 -53.74
C ARG A 293 -6.56 -2.29 -55.27
N GLU A 294 -6.88 -3.46 -55.80
CA GLU A 294 -7.20 -3.67 -57.20
C GLU A 294 -8.57 -3.09 -57.55
N ASP A 295 -8.54 -2.35 -58.65
CA ASP A 295 -9.64 -1.71 -59.36
C ASP A 295 -10.63 -2.77 -59.91
N ARG A 296 -11.92 -2.62 -59.59
CA ARG A 296 -13.00 -3.31 -60.32
C ARG A 296 -14.01 -2.27 -60.78
N GLY A 297 -13.79 -1.83 -62.01
CA GLY A 297 -14.70 -1.03 -62.79
C GLY A 297 -16.06 -1.68 -63.02
N ALA A 298 -17.08 -0.84 -62.87
CA ALA A 298 -18.19 -0.58 -63.79
C ALA A 298 -18.93 -1.76 -64.46
N ARG A 299 -20.26 -1.76 -64.30
CA ARG A 299 -21.25 -1.72 -65.42
C ARG A 299 -22.64 -1.21 -64.93
N PRO A 300 -23.48 -0.68 -65.83
CA PRO A 300 -24.35 0.47 -65.52
C PRO A 300 -25.88 0.24 -65.73
N GLY A 301 -26.68 1.08 -65.04
CA GLY A 301 -27.77 1.87 -65.66
C GLY A 301 -29.21 1.35 -65.64
N LYS A 302 -30.11 2.05 -64.92
CA LYS A 302 -31.30 2.80 -65.41
C LYS A 302 -32.15 3.31 -64.22
N ALA A 303 -32.26 4.62 -64.02
CA ALA A 303 -33.37 5.52 -64.42
C ALA A 303 -34.58 5.47 -63.45
N ARG A 304 -34.70 6.46 -62.55
CA ARG A 304 -35.53 7.70 -62.61
C ARG A 304 -36.84 7.55 -61.82
N HIS A 305 -36.98 8.29 -60.72
CA HIS A 305 -38.16 9.12 -60.50
C HIS A 305 -37.88 10.26 -59.51
N THR A 306 -38.22 11.47 -59.96
CA THR A 306 -38.29 12.72 -59.20
C THR A 306 -39.59 12.81 -58.43
N THR A 307 -39.55 13.30 -57.19
CA THR A 307 -40.58 14.16 -56.56
C THR A 307 -39.99 14.75 -55.27
N ALA A 308 -39.91 16.08 -55.20
CA ALA A 308 -40.03 16.83 -53.94
C ALA A 308 -41.53 16.97 -53.61
N PRO A 309 -41.95 17.21 -52.35
CA PRO A 309 -41.87 18.57 -51.81
C PRO A 309 -41.63 18.70 -50.28
N GLU A 310 -41.23 19.91 -49.91
CA GLU A 310 -41.62 20.74 -48.75
C GLU A 310 -41.48 20.31 -47.27
N SER A 311 -40.67 21.14 -46.58
CA SER A 311 -40.86 21.77 -45.26
C SER A 311 -41.39 20.98 -44.06
N SER A 312 -40.54 20.86 -43.05
CA SER A 312 -40.89 21.24 -41.67
C SER A 312 -39.60 21.31 -40.86
N GLY A 313 -39.29 22.49 -40.33
CA GLY A 313 -38.18 22.68 -39.42
C GLY A 313 -38.48 22.06 -38.05
N ASP A 314 -37.46 21.47 -37.46
CA ASP A 314 -37.31 21.41 -36.00
C ASP A 314 -35.82 21.27 -35.68
N ALA A 315 -35.16 22.41 -35.48
CA ALA A 315 -33.85 22.44 -34.87
C ALA A 315 -34.08 22.39 -33.36
N GLY A 316 -33.88 21.21 -32.78
CA GLY A 316 -33.97 20.98 -31.34
C GLY A 316 -33.06 21.92 -30.57
N THR A 317 -33.66 22.94 -29.96
CA THR A 317 -33.01 23.81 -28.99
C THR A 317 -32.91 23.04 -27.67
N GLY A 318 -31.70 22.61 -27.31
CA GLY A 318 -31.44 21.93 -26.04
C GLY A 318 -31.82 22.79 -24.82
N ALA A 319 -31.95 22.14 -23.66
CA ALA A 319 -32.47 22.67 -22.40
C ALA A 319 -31.86 24.01 -21.93
N LEU A 320 -30.67 24.37 -22.41
CA LEU A 320 -30.02 25.65 -22.12
C LEU A 320 -30.64 26.85 -22.89
N GLY A 321 -31.12 26.61 -24.12
CA GLY A 321 -31.74 27.65 -24.95
C GLY A 321 -33.16 28.03 -24.50
N ALA A 322 -33.90 27.07 -23.92
CA ALA A 322 -35.22 27.31 -23.36
C ALA A 322 -35.17 28.20 -22.11
N ALA A 323 -34.15 28.03 -21.25
CA ALA A 323 -33.98 28.84 -20.04
C ALA A 323 -33.60 30.30 -20.34
N LEU A 324 -32.86 30.53 -21.43
CA LEU A 324 -32.42 31.88 -21.83
C LEU A 324 -33.57 32.71 -22.43
N LEU A 325 -34.48 32.06 -23.16
CA LEU A 325 -35.68 32.70 -23.73
C LEU A 325 -36.70 33.11 -22.66
N ASP A 326 -36.80 32.35 -21.56
CA ASP A 326 -37.71 32.64 -20.46
C ASP A 326 -37.22 33.82 -19.59
N ALA A 327 -35.90 33.99 -19.49
CA ALA A 327 -35.29 35.13 -18.79
C ALA A 327 -35.46 36.47 -19.55
N MET A 328 -35.53 36.43 -20.89
CA MET A 328 -35.69 37.63 -21.72
C MET A 328 -37.13 38.17 -21.79
N LYS A 329 -38.14 37.38 -21.43
CA LYS A 329 -39.56 37.82 -21.43
C LYS A 329 -40.02 38.48 -20.13
N ARG A 330 -39.17 38.52 -19.10
CA ARG A 330 -39.49 39.14 -17.79
C ARG A 330 -38.81 40.50 -17.57
N ARG A 331 -38.59 41.27 -18.63
CA ARG A 331 -38.15 42.66 -18.57
C ARG A 331 -39.02 43.56 -19.42
#